data_AF-D2RIC1-F1
#
_entry.id   AF-D2RIC1-F1
#
_cell.length_a   1.000
_cell.length_b   1.000
_cell.length_c   1.000
_cell.angle_alpha   90.00
_cell.angle_beta   90.00
_cell.angle_gamma   90.00
#
_symmetry.space_group_name_H-M   'P 1'
#
loop_
_entity.id
_entity.type
_entity.pdbx_description
1 polymer ?
#
loop_
_entity_poly.entity_id
_entity_poly.type
_entity_poly.pdbx_seq_one_letter_code
_entity_poly.pdbx_strand_id
1 'polypeptide(L)'
;MPTYVFNENSFLDFIKKNVEGKVAVVSSDVLDVDIEEMETHLGVKKHFVVKFAISADVFKEVDLDKFDEILKYCVVFVESDELSEIGKKAMR
;
A
#
# COMPACT_ATOMS: atom_id res chain seq x y z
N MET A 1 -7.91 0.31 8.10
CA MET A 1 -7.45 1.72 8.02
C MET A 1 -8.31 2.46 7.01
N PRO A 2 -8.40 3.81 7.04
CA PRO A 2 -9.02 4.58 5.94
C PRO A 2 -8.30 4.34 4.62
N THR A 3 -8.99 4.54 3.49
CA THR A 3 -8.36 4.54 2.17
C THR A 3 -7.63 5.86 1.95
N TYR A 4 -6.37 5.79 1.52
CA TYR A 4 -5.58 6.97 1.15
C TYR A 4 -5.44 6.99 -0.37
N VAL A 5 -5.98 8.02 -1.01
CA VAL A 5 -5.89 8.24 -2.45
C VAL A 5 -5.07 9.51 -2.65
N PHE A 6 -4.00 9.40 -3.41
CA PHE A 6 -3.12 10.52 -3.72
C PHE A 6 -3.16 10.79 -5.22
N ASN A 7 -3.27 12.06 -5.61
CA ASN A 7 -2.84 12.47 -6.94
C ASN A 7 -1.30 12.38 -7.05
N GLU A 8 -0.78 12.55 -8.26
CA GLU A 8 0.65 12.43 -8.56
C GLU A 8 1.51 13.30 -7.64
N ASN A 9 1.21 14.60 -7.52
CA ASN A 9 2.04 15.54 -6.75
C ASN A 9 2.00 15.22 -5.25
N SER A 10 0.82 14.96 -4.71
CA SER A 10 0.63 14.61 -3.31
C SER A 10 1.29 13.27 -2.97
N PHE A 11 1.33 12.32 -3.92
CA PHE A 11 2.05 11.05 -3.76
C PHE A 11 3.56 11.26 -3.76
N LEU A 12 4.10 12.07 -4.69
CA LEU A 12 5.53 12.37 -4.75
C LEU A 12 6.01 13.06 -3.46
N ASP A 13 5.24 14.01 -2.93
CA ASP A 13 5.54 14.65 -1.65
C ASP A 13 5.50 13.68 -0.46
N PHE A 14 4.53 12.76 -0.46
CA PHE A 14 4.44 11.69 0.53
C PHE A 14 5.66 10.76 0.48
N ILE A 15 6.04 10.29 -0.71
CA ILE A 15 7.20 9.39 -0.87
C ILE A 15 8.50 10.11 -0.51
N LYS A 16 8.70 11.35 -0.97
CA LYS A 16 9.91 12.14 -0.69
C LYS A 16 10.19 12.22 0.81
N LYS A 17 9.16 12.47 1.62
CA LYS A 17 9.28 12.54 3.09
C LYS A 17 9.64 11.21 3.74
N ASN A 18 9.16 10.09 3.18
CA ASN A 18 9.35 8.76 3.77
C ASN A 18 10.66 8.09 3.34
N VAL A 19 11.19 8.44 2.17
CA VAL A 19 12.42 7.87 1.59
C VAL A 19 13.68 8.71 1.85
N GLU A 20 13.56 9.90 2.42
CA GLU A 20 14.72 10.76 2.71
C GLU A 20 15.76 10.01 3.55
N GLY A 21 16.99 9.88 3.01
CA GLY A 21 18.09 9.13 3.63
C GLY A 21 17.96 7.59 3.59
N LYS A 22 17.02 7.04 2.81
CA LYS A 22 16.72 5.60 2.71
C LYS A 22 16.71 5.15 1.24
N VAL A 23 16.58 3.84 1.04
CA VAL A 23 16.34 3.21 -0.27
C VAL A 23 15.01 2.45 -0.23
N ALA A 24 14.34 2.34 -1.37
CA ALA A 24 13.11 1.56 -1.51
C ALA A 24 13.42 0.17 -2.08
N VAL A 25 12.89 -0.87 -1.44
CA VAL A 25 12.80 -2.21 -2.01
C VAL A 25 11.39 -2.37 -2.58
N VAL A 26 11.29 -2.68 -3.86
CA VAL A 26 10.00 -2.82 -4.56
C VAL A 26 9.84 -4.28 -4.97
N SER A 27 8.67 -4.84 -4.68
CA SER A 27 8.25 -6.10 -5.27
C SER A 27 6.93 -5.91 -5.99
N SER A 28 6.88 -6.41 -7.21
CA SER A 28 5.66 -6.61 -7.99
C SER A 28 5.26 -8.09 -8.05
N ASP A 29 5.88 -8.95 -7.24
CA ASP A 29 5.56 -10.37 -7.16
C ASP A 29 4.33 -10.59 -6.25
N VAL A 30 3.16 -10.44 -6.88
CA VAL A 30 1.85 -10.67 -6.25
C VAL A 30 1.59 -12.17 -6.20
N LEU A 31 1.62 -12.73 -4.99
CA LEU A 31 1.36 -14.14 -4.76
C LEU A 31 -0.14 -14.46 -4.74
N ASP A 32 -0.95 -13.51 -4.24
CA ASP A 32 -2.39 -13.70 -4.08
C ASP A 32 -3.16 -12.37 -4.00
N VAL A 33 -4.41 -12.39 -4.46
CA VAL A 33 -5.37 -11.27 -4.39
C VAL A 33 -6.74 -11.82 -4.03
N ASP A 34 -7.29 -11.39 -2.90
CA ASP A 34 -8.62 -11.79 -2.43
C ASP A 34 -9.50 -10.57 -2.06
N ILE A 35 -10.80 -10.82 -1.88
CA ILE A 35 -11.77 -9.85 -1.37
C ILE A 35 -12.34 -10.37 -0.05
N GLU A 36 -12.06 -9.66 1.03
CA GLU A 36 -12.63 -9.93 2.34
C GLU A 36 -13.75 -8.95 2.68
N GLU A 37 -14.82 -9.47 3.28
CA GLU A 37 -15.88 -8.66 3.87
C GLU A 37 -15.62 -8.45 5.37
N MET A 38 -15.44 -7.19 5.77
CA MET A 38 -15.18 -6.82 7.16
C MET A 38 -16.36 -6.01 7.71
N GLU A 39 -16.85 -6.43 8.87
CA GLU A 39 -17.89 -5.68 9.59
C GLU A 39 -17.27 -4.46 10.28
N THR A 40 -17.82 -3.28 10.02
CA THR A 40 -17.41 -2.02 10.64
C THR A 40 -18.58 -1.37 11.36
N HIS A 41 -18.31 -0.37 12.20
CA HIS A 41 -19.35 0.48 12.81
C HIS A 41 -20.22 1.24 11.78
N LEU A 42 -19.86 1.20 10.49
CA LEU A 42 -20.59 1.79 9.37
C LEU A 42 -21.20 0.72 8.43
N GLY A 43 -21.25 -0.54 8.88
CA GLY A 43 -21.72 -1.68 8.10
C GLY A 43 -20.59 -2.54 7.51
N VAL A 44 -20.98 -3.58 6.76
CA VAL A 44 -20.05 -4.49 6.09
C VAL A 44 -19.41 -3.81 4.89
N LYS A 45 -18.08 -3.86 4.81
CA LYS A 45 -17.29 -3.30 3.71
C LYS A 45 -16.41 -4.38 3.08
N LYS A 46 -16.25 -4.30 1.76
CA LYS A 46 -15.33 -5.15 1.00
C LYS A 46 -13.94 -4.52 0.96
N HIS A 47 -12.92 -5.34 1.17
CA HIS A 47 -11.51 -4.96 1.15
C HIS A 47 -10.74 -5.90 0.25
N PHE A 48 -9.89 -5.35 -0.63
CA PHE A 48 -8.89 -6.15 -1.33
C PHE A 48 -7.75 -6.49 -0.37
N VAL A 49 -7.41 -7.78 -0.29
CA VAL A 49 -6.25 -8.28 0.44
C VAL A 49 -5.23 -8.75 -0.59
N VAL A 50 -4.03 -8.19 -0.54
CA VAL A 50 -2.98 -8.45 -1.52
C VAL A 50 -1.75 -8.99 -0.80
N LYS A 51 -1.25 -10.14 -1.23
CA LYS A 51 -0.05 -10.78 -0.68
C LYS A 51 1.11 -10.65 -1.65
N PHE A 52 2.24 -10.14 -1.17
CA PHE A 52 3.47 -9.97 -1.95
C PHE A 52 4.59 -10.84 -1.40
N ALA A 53 5.48 -11.30 -2.28
CA ALA A 53 6.77 -11.86 -1.93
C ALA A 53 7.86 -10.79 -2.08
N ILE A 54 8.79 -10.68 -1.13
CA ILE A 54 10.00 -9.86 -1.26
C ILE A 54 11.18 -10.78 -1.00
N SER A 55 12.19 -10.77 -1.87
CA SER A 55 13.38 -11.60 -1.70
C SER A 55 14.13 -11.21 -0.42
N ALA A 56 14.36 -12.18 0.47
CA ALA A 56 15.09 -11.94 1.71
C ALA A 56 16.58 -11.60 1.48
N ASP A 57 17.14 -12.04 0.35
CA ASP A 57 18.57 -11.90 0.03
C ASP A 57 19.01 -10.44 -0.21
N VAL A 58 18.06 -9.52 -0.38
CA VAL A 58 18.36 -8.07 -0.51
C VAL A 58 18.64 -7.41 0.85
N PHE A 59 18.37 -8.11 1.95
CA PHE A 59 18.60 -7.63 3.31
C PHE A 59 19.85 -8.28 3.91
N LYS A 60 20.57 -7.52 4.73
CA LYS A 60 21.80 -7.99 5.39
C LYS A 60 21.54 -9.13 6.38
N GLU A 61 20.38 -9.11 7.04
CA GLU A 61 19.98 -10.08 8.06
C GLU A 61 18.57 -10.60 7.72
N VAL A 62 18.37 -11.91 7.86
CA VAL A 62 17.06 -12.56 7.71
C VAL A 62 16.42 -12.64 9.08
N ASP A 63 15.83 -11.52 9.50
CA ASP A 63 15.16 -11.35 10.79
C ASP A 63 13.73 -10.83 10.54
N LEU A 64 12.74 -11.65 10.91
CA LEU A 64 11.34 -11.37 10.63
C LEU A 64 10.80 -10.21 11.47
N ASP A 65 11.22 -10.10 12.72
CA ASP A 65 10.73 -9.05 13.63
C ASP A 65 11.25 -7.68 13.14
N LYS A 66 12.54 -7.62 12.80
CA LYS A 66 13.11 -6.41 12.18
C LYS A 66 12.44 -6.07 10.86
N PHE A 67 12.17 -7.06 10.02
CA PHE A 67 11.48 -6.83 8.75
C PHE A 67 10.06 -6.30 8.97
N ASP A 68 9.33 -6.81 9.97
CA ASP A 68 7.97 -6.35 10.30
C ASP A 68 7.94 -4.89 10.81
N GLU A 69 8.97 -4.46 11.54
CA GLU A 69 9.10 -3.08 12.01
C GLU A 69 9.42 -2.06 10.89
N ILE A 70 9.96 -2.50 9.75
CA ILE A 70 10.26 -1.61 8.63
C ILE A 70 8.96 -1.03 8.06
N LEU A 71 8.93 0.30 7.90
CA LEU A 71 7.83 1.00 7.23
C LEU A 71 7.66 0.49 5.80
N LYS A 72 6.48 -0.06 5.50
CA LYS A 72 6.15 -0.69 4.22
C LYS A 72 4.76 -0.30 3.77
N TYR A 73 4.58 -0.15 2.46
CA TYR A 73 3.33 0.27 1.83
C TYR A 73 3.02 -0.63 0.63
N CYS A 74 1.73 -0.90 0.43
CA CYS A 74 1.21 -1.35 -0.86
C CYS A 74 0.73 -0.11 -1.63
N VAL A 75 1.20 0.04 -2.86
CA VAL A 75 0.80 1.15 -3.76
C VAL A 75 0.13 0.54 -4.98
N VAL A 76 -1.05 1.07 -5.31
CA VAL A 76 -1.80 0.69 -6.51
C VAL A 76 -1.96 1.94 -7.36
N PHE A 77 -1.43 1.90 -8.57
CA PHE A 77 -1.64 2.94 -9.57
C PHE A 77 -2.92 2.63 -10.33
N VAL A 78 -3.84 3.60 -10.38
CA VAL A 78 -5.14 3.48 -11.05
C VAL A 78 -5.39 4.74 -11.85
N GLU A 79 -6.09 4.59 -12.97
CA GLU A 79 -6.56 5.76 -13.72
C GLU A 79 -7.68 6.47 -12.94
N SER A 80 -7.77 7.79 -13.09
CA SER A 80 -8.72 8.61 -12.31
C SER A 80 -10.18 8.28 -12.61
N ASP A 81 -10.46 7.76 -13.80
CA ASP A 81 -11.80 7.33 -14.25
C ASP A 81 -12.23 5.96 -13.69
N GLU A 82 -11.28 5.13 -13.26
CA GLU A 82 -11.57 3.86 -12.56
C GLU A 82 -12.02 4.07 -11.11
N LEU A 83 -11.79 5.27 -10.55
CA LEU A 83 -12.23 5.60 -9.20
C LEU A 83 -13.74 5.87 -9.14
N SER A 84 -14.38 5.32 -8.10
CA SER A 84 -15.74 5.73 -7.73
C SER A 84 -15.79 7.20 -7.29
N GLU A 85 -16.98 7.79 -7.24
CA GLU A 85 -17.17 9.16 -6.74
C GLU A 85 -16.68 9.35 -5.30
N ILE A 86 -16.72 8.30 -4.47
CA ILE A 86 -16.14 8.33 -3.12
C ILE A 86 -14.62 8.39 -3.21
N GLY A 87 -14.01 7.59 -4.09
CA GLY A 87 -12.56 7.59 -4.32
C GLY A 87 -12.04 8.93 -4.82
N LYS A 88 -12.74 9.53 -5.79
CA LYS A 88 -12.42 10.87 -6.31
C LYS A 88 -12.50 11.94 -5.22
N LYS A 89 -13.51 11.89 -4.35
CA LYS A 89 -13.64 12.82 -3.20
C LYS A 89 -12.57 12.62 -2.12
N ALA A 90 -12.00 11.42 -2.02
CA ALA A 90 -10.94 11.11 -1.07
C ALA A 90 -9.53 11.46 -1.57
N MET A 91 -9.41 11.85 -2.85
CA MET A 91 -8.15 12.20 -3.48
C MET A 91 -7.54 13.43 -2.84
N ARG A 92 -6.27 13.30 -2.43
CA ARG A 92 -5.43 14.36 -1.89
C ARG A 92 -4.46 14.85 -2.94
#